data_AF-A0A525CZ98-F1
#
_entry.id   AF-A0A525CZ98-F1
#
_cell.length_a   1.000
_cell.length_b   1.000
_cell.length_c   1.000
_cell.angle_alpha   90.00
_cell.angle_beta   90.00
_cell.angle_gamma   90.00
#
_symmetry.space_group_name_H-M   'P 1'
#
loop_
_entity.id
_entity.type
_entity.pdbx_description
1 polymer ?
#
loop_
_entity_poly.entity_id
_entity_poly.type
_entity_poly.pdbx_seq_one_letter_code
_entity_poly.pdbx_strand_id
1 'polypeptide(L)'
;KTGVLVQYQRILITMVNYPLFRFLYRVVFYTFCGAFIISSLLIPSYLRSLPELFLWHTEELTSEFSTDKGIASFEDFLKLEKGLFKELETKITKPVSDSPQSRINRFSEDSISYPGGTAGKNWNRTYILETDSPERSILLLHGLSDSPYSLRSIGQQLHGRGSLVLGLRLPGHGTIPSGLLDTSWEDMAEAVMLAMNYLQKENPGKPVYIIGYSTGAALALHYALLSLTESNLMKPAGLIFISPAIGVSKVAALAQFKEKVSKFPGFEKMGWTDILPEYNPYKYNSFTANSGNQVYQLTRSIQKDLAIVRKQGGLDGLPPILSFQSIVDATVSTPALVDNLFQQLTRPGHEIVIFDLNRSVDLDPLVKKDPVPSVHRLLDTTNVNFTVSFVTNHEHGSEVFIHRKRAGSSTIETKNLALSWPQGVYSLSHIALPFSENDPLYGKRDPSSEALNLGDIPLRGERGLLTISPNEIIRLKWNPFYPFMEEKIVNFIDMKE
;
A
#
# COMPACT_ATOMS: atom_id res chain seq x y z
N LYS A 1 -51.35 -29.08 0.52
CA LYS A 1 -50.39 -27.99 0.19
C LYS A 1 -51.07 -26.67 -0.26
N THR A 2 -52.38 -26.64 -0.51
CA THR A 2 -53.13 -25.42 -0.94
C THR A 2 -53.69 -24.58 0.21
N GLY A 3 -53.89 -25.12 1.42
CA GLY A 3 -54.46 -24.37 2.56
C GLY A 3 -53.51 -23.36 3.21
N VAL A 4 -52.20 -23.64 3.23
CA VAL A 4 -51.20 -22.77 3.89
C VAL A 4 -50.98 -21.48 3.10
N LEU A 5 -50.94 -21.53 1.76
CA LEU A 5 -50.78 -20.33 0.92
C LEU A 5 -51.98 -19.36 1.05
N VAL A 6 -53.20 -19.88 1.15
CA VAL A 6 -54.42 -19.06 1.27
C VAL A 6 -54.49 -18.37 2.65
N GLN A 7 -53.96 -19.01 3.69
CA GLN A 7 -53.92 -18.45 5.04
C GLN A 7 -52.90 -17.31 5.15
N TYR A 8 -51.72 -17.45 4.52
CA TYR A 8 -50.74 -16.34 4.42
C TYR A 8 -51.27 -15.16 3.61
N GLN A 9 -51.97 -15.40 2.49
CA GLN A 9 -52.61 -14.33 1.72
C GLN A 9 -53.69 -13.61 2.52
N ARG A 10 -54.53 -14.32 3.29
CA ARG A 10 -55.54 -13.68 4.15
C ARG A 10 -54.92 -12.84 5.28
N ILE A 11 -53.84 -13.31 5.90
CA ILE A 11 -53.14 -12.55 6.96
C ILE A 11 -52.50 -11.28 6.38
N LEU A 12 -51.87 -11.34 5.20
CA LEU A 12 -51.36 -10.15 4.50
C LEU A 12 -52.47 -9.15 4.14
N ILE A 13 -53.60 -9.62 3.60
CA ILE A 13 -54.74 -8.76 3.24
C ILE A 13 -55.36 -8.10 4.48
N THR A 14 -55.37 -8.80 5.61
CA THR A 14 -55.92 -8.26 6.88
C THR A 14 -54.96 -7.25 7.50
N MET A 15 -53.64 -7.49 7.46
CA MET A 15 -52.63 -6.53 7.93
C MET A 15 -52.64 -5.21 7.14
N VAL A 16 -52.85 -5.26 5.82
CA VAL A 16 -52.92 -4.07 4.94
C VAL A 16 -54.12 -3.16 5.26
N ASN A 17 -55.16 -3.69 5.92
CA ASN A 17 -56.37 -2.94 6.29
C ASN A 17 -56.32 -2.34 7.70
N TYR A 18 -55.28 -2.59 8.49
CA TYR A 18 -55.11 -1.91 9.77
C TYR A 18 -54.67 -0.44 9.56
N PRO A 19 -55.34 0.53 10.19
CA PRO A 19 -55.01 1.95 10.04
C PRO A 19 -53.55 2.27 10.46
N LEU A 20 -53.03 1.54 11.45
CA LEU A 20 -51.64 1.63 11.89
C LEU A 20 -50.65 1.19 10.79
N PHE A 21 -50.96 0.11 10.07
CA PHE A 21 -50.12 -0.38 8.98
C PHE A 21 -50.11 0.60 7.78
N ARG A 22 -51.27 1.15 7.41
CA ARG A 22 -51.37 2.18 6.36
C ARG A 22 -50.63 3.46 6.74
N PHE A 23 -50.67 3.84 8.01
CA PHE A 23 -49.91 4.97 8.53
C PHE A 23 -48.39 4.71 8.45
N LEU A 24 -47.92 3.57 8.96
CA LEU A 24 -46.51 3.15 8.87
C LEU A 24 -46.02 3.08 7.42
N TYR A 25 -46.81 2.48 6.53
CA TYR A 25 -46.50 2.41 5.10
C TYR A 25 -46.34 3.80 4.50
N ARG A 26 -47.27 4.74 4.78
CA ARG A 26 -47.19 6.12 4.31
C ARG A 26 -45.95 6.83 4.84
N VAL A 27 -45.62 6.66 6.12
CA VAL A 27 -44.41 7.25 6.73
C VAL A 27 -43.15 6.73 6.03
N VAL A 28 -43.03 5.41 5.83
CA VAL A 28 -41.89 4.81 5.12
C VAL A 28 -41.83 5.30 3.67
N PHE A 29 -42.96 5.30 2.97
CA PHE A 29 -43.06 5.76 1.58
C PHE A 29 -42.66 7.23 1.44
N TYR A 30 -43.21 8.14 2.25
CA TYR A 30 -42.86 9.57 2.20
C TYR A 30 -41.41 9.83 2.62
N THR A 31 -40.88 9.07 3.58
CA THR A 31 -39.45 9.15 3.95
C THR A 31 -38.57 8.73 2.77
N PHE A 32 -38.92 7.64 2.08
CA PHE A 32 -38.20 7.18 0.90
C PHE A 32 -38.30 8.17 -0.26
N CYS A 33 -39.49 8.69 -0.56
CA CYS A 33 -39.68 9.72 -1.58
C CYS A 33 -38.92 11.00 -1.25
N GLY A 34 -38.96 11.46 0.00
CA GLY A 34 -38.20 12.62 0.46
C GLY A 34 -36.70 12.42 0.33
N ALA A 35 -36.18 11.28 0.79
CA ALA A 35 -34.77 10.93 0.63
C ALA A 35 -34.36 10.82 -0.84
N PHE A 36 -35.21 10.28 -1.71
CA PHE A 36 -34.98 10.18 -3.15
C PHE A 36 -34.92 11.56 -3.81
N ILE A 37 -35.85 12.47 -3.50
CA ILE A 37 -35.85 13.83 -4.02
C ILE A 37 -34.61 14.61 -3.55
N ILE A 38 -34.26 14.50 -2.26
CA ILE A 38 -33.06 15.13 -1.71
C ILE A 38 -31.81 14.56 -2.42
N SER A 39 -31.73 13.24 -2.58
CA SER A 39 -30.60 12.59 -3.23
C SER A 39 -30.49 12.96 -4.72
N SER A 40 -31.61 13.03 -5.44
CA SER A 40 -31.62 13.39 -6.87
C SER A 40 -31.24 14.85 -7.12
N LEU A 41 -31.39 15.73 -6.13
CA LEU A 41 -30.92 17.12 -6.19
C LEU A 41 -29.47 17.26 -5.70
N LEU A 42 -29.11 16.63 -4.59
CA LEU A 42 -27.79 16.80 -3.96
C LEU A 42 -26.70 16.05 -4.70
N ILE A 43 -26.96 14.85 -5.23
CA ILE A 43 -25.92 14.04 -5.88
C ILE A 43 -25.39 14.74 -7.14
N PRO A 44 -26.21 15.21 -8.09
CA PRO A 44 -25.68 15.93 -9.26
C PRO A 44 -24.93 17.21 -8.87
N SER A 45 -25.41 17.94 -7.86
CA SER A 45 -24.74 19.13 -7.34
C SER A 45 -23.35 18.79 -6.78
N TYR A 46 -23.26 17.73 -5.97
CA TYR A 46 -22.00 17.21 -5.44
C TYR A 46 -21.06 16.74 -6.57
N LEU A 47 -21.54 15.98 -7.55
CA LEU A 47 -20.71 15.52 -8.68
C LEU A 47 -20.18 16.67 -9.54
N ARG A 48 -20.95 17.76 -9.69
CA ARG A 48 -20.49 18.99 -10.35
C ARG A 48 -19.44 19.76 -9.54
N SER A 49 -19.44 19.62 -8.21
CA SER A 49 -18.41 20.23 -7.37
C SER A 49 -17.08 19.50 -7.39
N LEU A 50 -17.05 18.23 -7.85
CA LEU A 50 -15.83 17.45 -7.97
C LEU A 50 -15.01 17.89 -9.20
N PRO A 51 -13.66 17.82 -9.13
CA PRO A 51 -12.80 18.12 -10.26
C PRO A 51 -13.19 17.34 -11.52
N GLU A 52 -12.90 17.91 -12.69
CA GLU A 52 -13.12 17.23 -13.96
C GLU A 52 -12.16 16.05 -14.14
N LEU A 53 -12.66 15.02 -14.82
CA LEU A 53 -11.85 13.87 -15.18
C LEU A 53 -11.00 14.20 -16.41
N PHE A 54 -9.75 13.75 -16.41
CA PHE A 54 -8.83 13.90 -17.52
C PHE A 54 -8.73 12.56 -18.25
N LEU A 55 -8.03 12.56 -19.39
CA LEU A 55 -7.84 11.37 -20.22
C LEU A 55 -7.35 10.15 -19.42
N TRP A 56 -6.36 10.32 -18.53
CA TRP A 56 -5.83 9.26 -17.67
C TRP A 56 -6.75 8.82 -16.52
N HIS A 57 -7.91 9.46 -16.35
CA HIS A 57 -8.97 9.03 -15.43
C HIS A 57 -10.10 8.26 -16.14
N THR A 58 -10.22 8.37 -17.47
CA THR A 58 -11.32 7.75 -18.22
C THR A 58 -10.88 6.69 -19.20
N GLU A 59 -9.64 6.74 -19.68
CA GLU A 59 -9.12 5.78 -20.64
C GLU A 59 -8.92 4.39 -20.02
N GLU A 60 -9.15 3.38 -20.85
CA GLU A 60 -8.91 1.97 -20.52
C GLU A 60 -7.75 1.44 -21.38
N LEU A 61 -6.76 0.85 -20.71
CA LEU A 61 -5.65 0.17 -21.38
C LEU A 61 -5.94 -1.33 -21.44
N THR A 62 -6.28 -1.80 -22.64
CA THR A 62 -6.72 -3.16 -22.93
C THR A 62 -5.64 -4.20 -22.73
N SER A 63 -4.36 -3.80 -22.71
CA SER A 63 -3.23 -4.68 -22.45
C SER A 63 -2.88 -4.80 -20.95
N GLU A 64 -3.70 -4.34 -20.01
CA GLU A 64 -3.42 -4.54 -18.58
C GLU A 64 -3.60 -6.01 -18.16
N PHE A 65 -2.79 -6.52 -17.24
CA PHE A 65 -2.92 -7.90 -16.78
C PHE A 65 -4.22 -8.12 -15.99
N SER A 66 -4.88 -9.24 -16.25
CA SER A 66 -5.96 -9.76 -15.40
C SER A 66 -5.99 -11.29 -15.40
N THR A 67 -6.52 -11.90 -14.34
CA THR A 67 -6.66 -13.36 -14.20
C THR A 67 -7.47 -13.99 -15.34
N ASP A 68 -8.40 -13.24 -15.92
CA ASP A 68 -9.29 -13.72 -16.99
C ASP A 68 -8.58 -13.91 -18.35
N LYS A 69 -7.36 -13.38 -18.51
CA LYS A 69 -6.60 -13.46 -19.76
C LYS A 69 -5.84 -14.77 -19.96
N GLY A 70 -5.84 -15.66 -18.96
CA GLY A 70 -5.19 -16.97 -19.06
C GLY A 70 -3.67 -16.90 -19.27
N ILE A 71 -3.02 -15.83 -18.79
CA ILE A 71 -1.56 -15.67 -18.85
C ILE A 71 -0.94 -16.63 -17.83
N ALA A 72 -0.23 -17.64 -18.31
CA ALA A 72 0.32 -18.72 -17.48
C ALA A 72 1.84 -18.64 -17.26
N SER A 73 2.53 -17.71 -17.92
CA SER A 73 3.99 -17.55 -17.80
C SER A 73 4.36 -16.10 -17.50
N PHE A 74 5.48 -15.91 -16.79
CA PHE A 74 5.99 -14.58 -16.49
C PHE A 74 6.52 -13.87 -17.74
N GLU A 75 7.05 -14.63 -18.69
CA GLU A 75 7.49 -14.11 -19.98
C GLU A 75 6.30 -13.53 -20.78
N ASP A 76 5.12 -14.16 -20.72
CA ASP A 76 3.92 -13.62 -21.34
C ASP A 76 3.35 -12.42 -20.57
N PHE A 77 3.48 -12.39 -19.23
CA PHE A 77 3.21 -11.19 -18.43
C PHE A 77 4.08 -10.01 -18.89
N LEU A 78 5.38 -10.20 -19.11
CA LEU A 78 6.28 -9.15 -19.60
C LEU A 78 5.94 -8.70 -21.04
N LYS A 79 5.52 -9.62 -21.92
CA LYS A 79 5.03 -9.26 -23.26
C LYS A 79 3.76 -8.41 -23.19
N LEU A 80 2.84 -8.77 -22.30
CA LEU A 80 1.60 -8.03 -22.07
C LEU A 80 1.91 -6.63 -21.51
N GLU A 81 2.82 -6.52 -20.54
CA GLU A 81 3.30 -5.23 -20.02
C GLU A 81 3.93 -4.36 -21.13
N LYS A 82 4.71 -4.96 -22.05
CA LYS A 82 5.26 -4.22 -23.19
C LYS A 82 4.15 -3.64 -24.08
N GLY A 83 3.08 -4.40 -24.34
CA GLY A 83 1.89 -3.93 -25.06
C GLY A 83 1.17 -2.80 -24.31
N LEU A 84 1.01 -2.95 -23.00
CA LEU A 84 0.40 -1.96 -22.12
C LEU A 84 1.09 -0.59 -22.18
N PHE A 85 2.41 -0.56 -22.10
CA PHE A 85 3.12 0.72 -22.20
C PHE A 85 3.14 1.30 -23.62
N LYS A 86 2.99 0.48 -24.66
CA LYS A 86 2.77 0.97 -26.02
C LYS A 86 1.39 1.64 -26.15
N GLU A 87 0.37 1.07 -25.52
CA GLU A 87 -0.96 1.70 -25.43
C GLU A 87 -0.93 3.00 -24.62
N LEU A 88 -0.20 3.03 -23.49
CA LEU A 88 0.03 4.24 -22.71
C LEU A 88 0.62 5.36 -23.58
N GLU A 89 1.64 5.03 -24.37
CA GLU A 89 2.30 5.97 -25.26
C GLU A 89 1.33 6.54 -26.30
N THR A 90 0.56 5.67 -26.98
CA THR A 90 -0.32 6.08 -28.08
C THR A 90 -1.60 6.77 -27.62
N LYS A 91 -2.22 6.28 -26.54
CA LYS A 91 -3.52 6.77 -26.05
C LYS A 91 -3.38 7.94 -25.10
N ILE A 92 -2.27 8.06 -24.36
CA ILE A 92 -2.11 9.06 -23.30
C ILE A 92 -0.94 9.99 -23.59
N THR A 93 0.28 9.46 -23.68
CA THR A 93 1.49 10.28 -23.69
C THR A 93 1.57 11.18 -24.91
N LYS A 94 1.31 10.65 -26.12
CA LYS A 94 1.31 11.45 -27.36
C LYS A 94 0.23 12.55 -27.35
N PRO A 95 -1.06 12.23 -27.13
CA PRO A 95 -2.09 13.28 -27.06
C PRO A 95 -1.83 14.36 -26.01
N VAL A 96 -1.29 14.00 -24.85
CA VAL A 96 -0.98 14.97 -23.78
C VAL A 96 0.25 15.81 -24.13
N SER A 97 1.24 15.24 -24.84
CA SER A 97 2.46 15.95 -25.24
C SER A 97 2.22 16.92 -26.40
N ASP A 98 1.30 16.61 -27.31
CA ASP A 98 0.92 17.51 -28.42
C ASP A 98 0.14 18.75 -27.94
N SER A 99 -0.39 18.73 -26.72
CA SER A 99 -1.13 19.84 -26.11
C SER A 99 -0.82 19.94 -24.61
N PRO A 100 0.43 20.27 -24.25
CA PRO A 100 0.90 20.16 -22.88
C PRO A 100 0.20 21.19 -22.02
N GLN A 101 -0.59 20.72 -21.05
CA GLN A 101 -1.32 21.58 -20.12
C GLN A 101 -0.42 22.11 -18.99
N SER A 102 0.71 21.45 -18.71
CA SER A 102 1.54 21.74 -17.55
C SER A 102 2.94 21.15 -17.66
N ARG A 103 3.96 21.89 -17.16
CA ARG A 103 5.36 21.44 -17.07
C ARG A 103 5.60 20.33 -16.04
N ILE A 104 4.61 20.03 -15.20
CA ILE A 104 4.69 19.00 -14.16
C ILE A 104 3.74 17.83 -14.43
N ASN A 105 3.06 17.76 -15.58
CA ASN A 105 2.20 16.61 -15.88
C ASN A 105 3.05 15.39 -16.25
N ARG A 106 2.96 14.29 -15.50
CA ARG A 106 3.80 13.10 -15.72
C ARG A 106 3.57 12.36 -17.04
N PHE A 107 2.49 12.68 -17.76
CA PHE A 107 2.18 12.09 -19.06
C PHE A 107 2.68 12.89 -20.26
N SER A 108 3.18 14.11 -20.05
CA SER A 108 3.81 14.89 -21.13
C SER A 108 5.30 14.56 -21.20
N GLU A 109 5.84 14.26 -22.38
CA GLU A 109 7.27 13.90 -22.54
C GLU A 109 8.22 15.06 -22.22
N ASP A 110 7.79 16.30 -22.46
CA ASP A 110 8.55 17.52 -22.16
C ASP A 110 8.47 17.95 -20.67
N SER A 111 7.73 17.21 -19.86
CA SER A 111 7.54 17.48 -18.45
C SER A 111 8.74 17.05 -17.61
N ILE A 112 9.05 17.83 -16.57
CA ILE A 112 10.06 17.43 -15.57
C ILE A 112 9.60 16.22 -14.73
N SER A 113 8.31 15.90 -14.77
CA SER A 113 7.71 14.74 -14.10
C SER A 113 7.58 13.53 -15.03
N TYR A 114 8.10 13.56 -16.26
CA TYR A 114 7.99 12.43 -17.18
C TYR A 114 8.89 11.27 -16.72
N PRO A 115 8.35 10.06 -16.49
CA PRO A 115 9.14 8.93 -15.98
C PRO A 115 10.22 8.42 -16.93
N GLY A 116 10.07 8.68 -18.24
CA GLY A 116 11.04 8.29 -19.26
C GLY A 116 12.08 9.37 -19.61
N GLY A 117 12.09 10.50 -18.88
CA GLY A 117 12.96 11.64 -19.14
C GLY A 117 14.44 11.41 -18.77
N THR A 118 15.12 12.46 -18.33
CA THR A 118 16.58 12.51 -18.05
C THR A 118 17.12 11.46 -17.05
N ALA A 119 16.25 10.71 -16.37
CA ALA A 119 16.59 9.64 -15.43
C ALA A 119 16.92 8.27 -16.07
N GLY A 120 16.88 8.14 -17.40
CA GLY A 120 17.45 7.02 -18.17
C GLY A 120 16.71 5.67 -18.11
N LYS A 121 15.86 5.44 -17.09
CA LYS A 121 15.02 4.23 -16.98
C LYS A 121 13.67 4.55 -16.37
N ASN A 122 12.59 4.15 -17.04
CA ASN A 122 11.24 4.25 -16.50
C ASN A 122 11.00 3.17 -15.45
N TRP A 123 11.18 3.54 -14.18
CA TRP A 123 10.99 2.66 -13.01
C TRP A 123 9.52 2.37 -12.66
N ASN A 124 8.57 2.76 -13.51
CA ASN A 124 7.20 2.28 -13.39
C ASN A 124 7.01 0.84 -13.92
N ARG A 125 7.95 0.34 -14.72
CA ARG A 125 7.91 -1.00 -15.32
C ARG A 125 8.47 -2.05 -14.39
N THR A 126 8.06 -3.29 -14.61
CA THR A 126 8.76 -4.45 -14.05
C THR A 126 10.22 -4.42 -14.47
N TYR A 127 11.12 -4.73 -13.55
CA TYR A 127 12.55 -4.82 -13.84
C TYR A 127 13.19 -6.04 -13.21
N ILE A 128 14.22 -6.54 -13.88
CA ILE A 128 15.07 -7.62 -13.40
C ILE A 128 16.50 -7.08 -13.39
N LEU A 129 17.20 -7.23 -12.27
CA LEU A 129 18.62 -6.97 -12.15
C LEU A 129 19.31 -8.33 -12.07
N GLU A 130 19.90 -8.74 -13.19
CA GLU A 130 20.58 -10.02 -13.35
C GLU A 130 21.95 -9.99 -12.69
N THR A 131 22.36 -11.13 -12.15
CA THR A 131 23.65 -11.35 -11.51
C THR A 131 24.18 -12.69 -11.96
N ASP A 132 25.48 -12.79 -12.24
CA ASP A 132 26.11 -14.06 -12.54
C ASP A 132 26.18 -14.95 -11.29
N SER A 133 25.57 -16.15 -11.36
CA SER A 133 25.54 -17.12 -10.25
C SER A 133 24.98 -16.55 -8.92
N PRO A 134 23.74 -16.06 -8.90
CA PRO A 134 23.16 -15.40 -7.74
C PRO A 134 22.99 -16.37 -6.57
N GLU A 135 23.48 -16.01 -5.38
CA GLU A 135 23.36 -16.85 -4.18
C GLU A 135 21.92 -16.91 -3.65
N ARG A 136 21.10 -15.93 -4.03
CA ARG A 136 19.73 -15.74 -3.59
C ARG A 136 18.94 -14.87 -4.57
N SER A 137 17.62 -14.93 -4.48
CA SER A 137 16.70 -14.12 -5.29
C SER A 137 15.84 -13.22 -4.41
N ILE A 138 15.54 -12.02 -4.89
CA ILE A 138 14.73 -11.01 -4.18
C ILE A 138 13.54 -10.62 -5.05
N LEU A 139 12.34 -10.75 -4.51
CA LEU A 139 11.11 -10.20 -5.07
C LEU A 139 10.73 -8.91 -4.34
N LEU A 140 10.57 -7.81 -5.07
CA LEU A 140 10.17 -6.51 -4.52
C LEU A 140 8.73 -6.18 -4.95
N LEU A 141 7.87 -5.92 -3.96
CA LEU A 141 6.44 -5.63 -4.16
C LEU A 141 6.10 -4.24 -3.60
N HIS A 142 5.75 -3.31 -4.47
CA HIS A 142 5.43 -1.93 -4.08
C HIS A 142 4.02 -1.80 -3.46
N GLY A 143 3.73 -0.60 -2.94
CA GLY A 143 2.43 -0.27 -2.35
C GLY A 143 1.36 0.09 -3.39
N LEU A 144 0.10 0.11 -2.96
CA LEU A 144 -1.02 0.55 -3.78
C LEU A 144 -0.82 2.00 -4.25
N SER A 145 -1.25 2.32 -5.47
CA SER A 145 -1.01 3.58 -6.22
C SER A 145 0.45 3.88 -6.58
N ASP A 146 1.40 3.11 -6.06
CA ASP A 146 2.82 3.30 -6.28
C ASP A 146 3.33 2.50 -7.49
N SER A 147 4.65 2.41 -7.65
CA SER A 147 5.28 1.61 -8.70
C SER A 147 6.59 0.95 -8.22
N PRO A 148 7.25 0.11 -9.05
CA PRO A 148 8.51 -0.53 -8.68
C PRO A 148 9.62 0.43 -8.22
N TYR A 149 9.53 1.72 -8.57
CA TYR A 149 10.41 2.79 -8.07
C TYR A 149 10.53 2.77 -6.54
N SER A 150 9.42 2.55 -5.82
CA SER A 150 9.36 2.64 -4.35
C SER A 150 10.41 1.80 -3.63
N LEU A 151 10.78 0.64 -4.20
CA LEU A 151 11.75 -0.28 -3.59
C LEU A 151 13.06 -0.36 -4.38
N ARG A 152 13.25 0.51 -5.37
CA ARG A 152 14.42 0.48 -6.27
C ARG A 152 15.73 0.55 -5.50
N SER A 153 15.88 1.49 -4.57
CA SER A 153 17.15 1.69 -3.87
C SER A 153 17.55 0.44 -3.07
N ILE A 154 16.59 -0.19 -2.39
CA ILE A 154 16.80 -1.48 -1.70
C ILE A 154 17.19 -2.57 -2.72
N GLY A 155 16.49 -2.63 -3.86
CA GLY A 155 16.79 -3.58 -4.93
C GLY A 155 18.19 -3.43 -5.50
N GLN A 156 18.62 -2.20 -5.78
CA GLN A 156 19.97 -1.91 -6.27
C GLN A 156 21.03 -2.29 -5.24
N GLN A 157 20.77 -2.04 -3.96
CA GLN A 157 21.69 -2.38 -2.88
C GLN A 157 21.88 -3.90 -2.71
N LEU A 158 20.81 -4.68 -2.85
CA LEU A 158 20.86 -6.14 -2.77
C LEU A 158 21.44 -6.77 -4.05
N HIS A 159 21.18 -6.17 -5.21
CA HIS A 159 21.81 -6.54 -6.47
C HIS A 159 23.33 -6.34 -6.41
N GLY A 160 23.80 -5.20 -5.89
CA GLY A 160 25.22 -4.95 -5.63
C GLY A 160 25.88 -5.91 -4.65
N ARG A 161 25.09 -6.73 -3.93
CA ARG A 161 25.52 -7.81 -3.05
C ARG A 161 25.32 -9.21 -3.64
N GLY A 162 25.19 -9.32 -4.97
CA GLY A 162 25.16 -10.61 -5.65
C GLY A 162 23.78 -11.29 -5.69
N SER A 163 22.69 -10.57 -5.40
CA SER A 163 21.33 -11.12 -5.51
C SER A 163 20.77 -10.98 -6.93
N LEU A 164 19.96 -11.95 -7.38
CA LEU A 164 19.02 -11.74 -8.48
C LEU A 164 17.83 -10.93 -7.96
N VAL A 165 17.49 -9.79 -8.57
CA VAL A 165 16.43 -8.92 -8.04
C VAL A 165 15.34 -8.69 -9.09
N LEU A 166 14.09 -8.95 -8.71
CA LEU A 166 12.91 -8.69 -9.53
C LEU A 166 12.01 -7.66 -8.82
N GLY A 167 11.91 -6.47 -9.41
CA GLY A 167 10.93 -5.46 -9.01
C GLY A 167 9.67 -5.58 -9.85
N LEU A 168 8.59 -6.12 -9.26
CA LEU A 168 7.35 -6.41 -9.97
C LEU A 168 6.47 -5.17 -10.04
N ARG A 169 6.02 -4.78 -11.24
CA ARG A 169 4.89 -3.86 -11.39
C ARG A 169 3.61 -4.62 -11.12
N LEU A 170 2.87 -4.24 -10.08
CA LEU A 170 1.57 -4.82 -9.81
C LEU A 170 0.56 -4.39 -10.89
N PRO A 171 -0.35 -5.26 -11.34
CA PRO A 171 -1.44 -4.89 -12.25
C PRO A 171 -2.19 -3.63 -11.79
N GLY A 172 -2.59 -2.78 -12.74
CA GLY A 172 -3.26 -1.50 -12.48
C GLY A 172 -2.31 -0.35 -12.12
N HIS A 173 -1.03 -0.62 -11.89
CA HIS A 173 -0.04 0.35 -11.42
C HIS A 173 0.99 0.73 -12.48
N GLY A 174 1.72 1.83 -12.24
CA GLY A 174 2.82 2.27 -13.11
C GLY A 174 2.41 2.81 -14.49
N THR A 175 1.11 2.92 -14.78
CA THR A 175 0.57 3.40 -16.05
C THR A 175 -0.34 4.61 -15.82
N ILE A 176 -1.66 4.43 -15.79
CA ILE A 176 -2.65 5.49 -15.52
C ILE A 176 -3.53 5.15 -14.30
N PRO A 177 -3.99 6.15 -13.53
CA PRO A 177 -4.83 5.93 -12.36
C PRO A 177 -6.13 5.16 -12.63
N SER A 178 -6.71 5.27 -13.83
CA SER A 178 -7.93 4.54 -14.21
C SER A 178 -7.73 3.02 -14.19
N GLY A 179 -6.51 2.50 -14.31
CA GLY A 179 -6.23 1.08 -14.14
C GLY A 179 -6.67 0.53 -12.79
N LEU A 180 -6.69 1.37 -11.75
CA LEU A 180 -7.17 1.00 -10.42
C LEU A 180 -8.69 1.06 -10.25
N LEU A 181 -9.46 1.41 -11.29
CA LEU A 181 -10.92 1.34 -11.23
C LEU A 181 -11.41 -0.12 -11.25
N ASP A 182 -10.72 -0.98 -12.00
CA ASP A 182 -11.17 -2.36 -12.26
C ASP A 182 -10.19 -3.44 -11.83
N THR A 183 -8.95 -3.09 -11.48
CA THR A 183 -7.96 -4.05 -10.94
C THR A 183 -8.49 -4.72 -9.67
N SER A 184 -8.28 -6.04 -9.56
CA SER A 184 -8.56 -6.82 -8.36
C SER A 184 -7.28 -7.14 -7.57
N TRP A 185 -7.41 -7.47 -6.28
CA TRP A 185 -6.25 -7.94 -5.51
C TRP A 185 -5.80 -9.34 -5.95
N GLU A 186 -6.72 -10.13 -6.51
CA GLU A 186 -6.46 -11.43 -7.12
C GLU A 186 -5.55 -11.30 -8.35
N ASP A 187 -5.75 -10.29 -9.20
CA ASP A 187 -4.84 -9.98 -10.32
C ASP A 187 -3.42 -9.72 -9.79
N MET A 188 -3.30 -8.94 -8.71
CA MET A 188 -2.02 -8.65 -8.08
C MET A 188 -1.38 -9.90 -7.46
N ALA A 189 -2.17 -10.76 -6.82
CA ALA A 189 -1.68 -12.01 -6.24
C ALA A 189 -1.20 -13.00 -7.31
N GLU A 190 -1.92 -13.11 -8.44
CA GLU A 190 -1.51 -13.95 -9.58
C GLU A 190 -0.19 -13.46 -10.19
N ALA A 191 -0.03 -12.14 -10.37
CA ALA A 191 1.24 -11.58 -10.83
C ALA A 191 2.42 -11.91 -9.88
N VAL A 192 2.17 -11.93 -8.57
CA VAL A 192 3.17 -12.36 -7.57
C VAL A 192 3.50 -13.86 -7.73
N MET A 193 2.50 -14.71 -7.98
CA MET A 193 2.74 -16.14 -8.22
C MET A 193 3.58 -16.37 -9.49
N LEU A 194 3.26 -15.69 -10.59
CA LEU A 194 4.05 -15.74 -11.83
C LEU A 194 5.51 -15.32 -11.58
N ALA A 195 5.73 -14.22 -10.84
CA ALA A 195 7.06 -13.73 -10.51
C ALA A 195 7.86 -14.70 -9.62
N MET A 196 7.21 -15.31 -8.62
CA MET A 196 7.85 -16.32 -7.77
C MET A 196 8.24 -17.58 -8.54
N ASN A 197 7.35 -18.06 -9.42
CA ASN A 197 7.64 -19.20 -10.29
C ASN A 197 8.81 -18.91 -11.25
N TYR A 198 8.87 -17.69 -11.79
CA TYR A 198 9.99 -17.23 -12.60
C TYR A 198 11.31 -17.23 -11.79
N LEU A 199 11.33 -16.62 -10.60
CA LEU A 199 12.54 -16.60 -9.77
C LEU A 199 13.02 -18.00 -9.36
N GLN A 200 12.10 -18.92 -9.10
CA GLN A 200 12.43 -20.32 -8.80
C GLN A 200 13.08 -21.03 -10.00
N LYS A 201 12.59 -20.75 -11.22
CA LYS A 201 13.12 -21.31 -12.47
C LYS A 201 14.49 -20.72 -12.82
N GLU A 202 14.66 -19.40 -12.68
CA GLU A 202 15.91 -18.72 -13.03
C GLU A 202 17.02 -18.93 -12.00
N ASN A 203 16.68 -19.22 -10.74
CA ASN A 203 17.67 -19.49 -9.69
C ASN A 203 17.34 -20.76 -8.88
N PRO A 204 17.43 -21.97 -9.49
CA PRO A 204 16.97 -23.21 -8.89
C PRO A 204 17.72 -23.55 -7.60
N GLY A 205 16.98 -23.93 -6.56
CA GLY A 205 17.55 -24.38 -5.28
C GLY A 205 18.13 -23.26 -4.40
N LYS A 206 18.09 -22.00 -4.85
CA LYS A 206 18.50 -20.84 -4.04
C LYS A 206 17.32 -20.24 -3.27
N PRO A 207 17.57 -19.61 -2.10
CA PRO A 207 16.52 -18.98 -1.32
C PRO A 207 15.92 -17.76 -2.03
N VAL A 208 14.60 -17.60 -1.91
CA VAL A 208 13.88 -16.39 -2.36
C VAL A 208 13.40 -15.59 -1.16
N TYR A 209 13.71 -14.31 -1.11
CA TYR A 209 13.19 -13.37 -0.12
C TYR A 209 12.18 -12.42 -0.78
N ILE A 210 11.11 -12.08 -0.05
CA ILE A 210 10.11 -11.11 -0.54
C ILE A 210 10.17 -9.86 0.33
N ILE A 211 10.37 -8.71 -0.30
CA ILE A 211 10.31 -7.39 0.34
C ILE A 211 9.06 -6.69 -0.16
N GLY A 212 8.13 -6.43 0.75
CA GLY A 212 6.85 -5.79 0.43
C GLY A 212 6.70 -4.45 1.14
N TYR A 213 6.23 -3.44 0.42
CA TYR A 213 5.81 -2.16 0.96
C TYR A 213 4.29 -2.04 0.93
N SER A 214 3.66 -1.71 2.06
CA SER A 214 2.22 -1.47 2.17
C SER A 214 1.39 -2.66 1.65
N THR A 215 0.59 -2.48 0.60
CA THR A 215 -0.15 -3.56 -0.09
C THR A 215 0.77 -4.68 -0.57
N GLY A 216 1.98 -4.37 -1.03
CA GLY A 216 2.97 -5.38 -1.41
C GLY A 216 3.38 -6.29 -0.25
N ALA A 217 3.41 -5.79 0.99
CA ALA A 217 3.66 -6.62 2.17
C ALA A 217 2.49 -7.55 2.48
N ALA A 218 1.26 -7.08 2.27
CA ALA A 218 0.06 -7.91 2.40
C ALA A 218 0.05 -9.04 1.36
N LEU A 219 0.40 -8.74 0.10
CA LEU A 219 0.55 -9.74 -0.96
C LEU A 219 1.66 -10.76 -0.64
N ALA A 220 2.80 -10.30 -0.11
CA ALA A 220 3.88 -11.17 0.32
C ALA A 220 3.45 -12.14 1.44
N LEU A 221 2.69 -11.65 2.43
CA LEU A 221 2.13 -12.50 3.48
C LEU A 221 1.11 -13.50 2.93
N HIS A 222 0.22 -13.05 2.03
CA HIS A 222 -0.76 -13.92 1.38
C HIS A 222 -0.07 -15.06 0.62
N TYR A 223 0.93 -14.76 -0.21
CA TYR A 223 1.72 -15.78 -0.91
C TYR A 223 2.39 -16.76 0.07
N ALA A 224 3.00 -16.24 1.14
CA ALA A 224 3.66 -17.08 2.13
C ALA A 224 2.66 -18.04 2.81
N LEU A 225 1.45 -17.60 3.14
CA LEU A 225 0.40 -18.45 3.72
C LEU A 225 -0.08 -19.50 2.73
N LEU A 226 -0.30 -19.15 1.47
CA LEU A 226 -0.64 -20.11 0.40
C LEU A 226 0.43 -21.18 0.25
N SER A 227 1.71 -20.81 0.29
CA SER A 227 2.84 -21.77 0.20
C SER A 227 2.91 -22.77 1.36
N LEU A 228 2.16 -22.55 2.44
CA LEU A 228 2.03 -23.52 3.54
C LEU A 228 0.92 -24.54 3.28
N THR A 229 -0.11 -24.16 2.52
CA THR A 229 -1.25 -25.02 2.20
C THR A 229 -1.12 -25.72 0.85
N GLU A 230 -0.32 -25.17 -0.07
CA GLU A 230 -0.14 -25.65 -1.44
C GLU A 230 1.29 -26.16 -1.64
N SER A 231 1.45 -27.46 -1.90
CA SER A 231 2.75 -28.13 -1.95
C SER A 231 3.58 -27.83 -3.20
N ASN A 232 2.96 -27.33 -4.26
CA ASN A 232 3.60 -26.92 -5.51
C ASN A 232 4.22 -25.52 -5.45
N LEU A 233 3.90 -24.71 -4.43
CA LEU A 233 4.44 -23.36 -4.30
C LEU A 233 5.77 -23.38 -3.53
N MET A 234 6.73 -22.59 -4.00
CA MET A 234 7.99 -22.37 -3.31
C MET A 234 7.77 -21.58 -2.02
N LYS A 235 8.35 -22.06 -0.91
CA LYS A 235 8.33 -21.30 0.35
C LYS A 235 9.41 -20.22 0.32
N PRO A 236 9.07 -18.95 0.61
CA PRO A 236 10.09 -17.91 0.74
C PRO A 236 10.97 -18.18 1.97
N ALA A 237 12.25 -17.82 1.90
CA ALA A 237 13.22 -17.98 3.00
C ALA A 237 13.05 -16.92 4.10
N GLY A 238 12.46 -15.77 3.76
CA GLY A 238 12.19 -14.66 4.67
C GLY A 238 11.30 -13.60 4.04
N LEU A 239 10.58 -12.88 4.90
CA LEU A 239 9.72 -11.78 4.51
C LEU A 239 10.18 -10.49 5.16
N ILE A 240 10.30 -9.44 4.38
CA ILE A 240 10.62 -8.10 4.85
C ILE A 240 9.43 -7.19 4.56
N PHE A 241 8.84 -6.61 5.59
CA PHE A 241 7.66 -5.76 5.48
C PHE A 241 8.01 -4.31 5.81
N ILE A 242 7.60 -3.39 4.96
CA ILE A 242 7.69 -1.95 5.18
C ILE A 242 6.26 -1.40 5.24
N SER A 243 5.85 -0.88 6.39
CA SER A 243 4.48 -0.38 6.64
C SER A 243 3.36 -1.31 6.17
N PRO A 244 3.30 -2.58 6.62
CA PRO A 244 2.44 -3.59 6.01
C PRO A 244 0.93 -3.34 6.17
N ALA A 245 0.18 -3.37 5.08
CA ALA A 245 -1.27 -3.16 5.07
C ALA A 245 -2.07 -4.39 5.53
N ILE A 246 -1.86 -4.86 6.77
CA ILE A 246 -2.45 -6.09 7.34
C ILE A 246 -3.64 -5.80 8.27
N GLY A 247 -3.93 -4.52 8.52
CA GLY A 247 -5.03 -4.08 9.39
C GLY A 247 -5.63 -2.76 8.93
N VAL A 248 -6.49 -2.80 7.91
CA VAL A 248 -7.24 -1.62 7.45
C VAL A 248 -8.55 -1.42 8.22
N SER A 249 -8.96 -0.16 8.37
CA SER A 249 -10.17 0.18 9.12
C SER A 249 -11.44 -0.32 8.41
N LYS A 250 -12.49 -0.63 9.20
CA LYS A 250 -13.80 -1.05 8.69
C LYS A 250 -14.49 -0.01 7.79
N VAL A 251 -14.01 1.24 7.77
CA VAL A 251 -14.55 2.33 6.93
C VAL A 251 -14.34 2.04 5.43
N ALA A 252 -13.37 1.20 5.08
CA ALA A 252 -13.16 0.74 3.70
C ALA A 252 -14.37 -0.01 3.10
N ALA A 253 -15.27 -0.55 3.93
CA ALA A 253 -16.49 -1.19 3.45
C ALA A 253 -17.46 -0.22 2.74
N LEU A 254 -17.44 1.08 3.06
CA LEU A 254 -18.25 2.08 2.34
C LEU A 254 -17.77 2.28 0.90
N ALA A 255 -16.51 1.97 0.59
CA ALA A 255 -15.95 2.11 -0.74
C ALA A 255 -16.63 1.15 -1.76
N GLN A 256 -17.12 -0.01 -1.30
CA GLN A 256 -17.83 -0.98 -2.13
C GLN A 256 -19.12 -0.43 -2.74
N PHE A 257 -19.81 0.44 -2.00
CA PHE A 257 -21.03 1.06 -2.50
C PHE A 257 -20.69 2.12 -3.56
N LYS A 258 -19.70 2.98 -3.29
CA LYS A 258 -19.24 4.01 -4.24
C LYS A 258 -18.79 3.40 -5.57
N GLU A 259 -18.01 2.32 -5.51
CA GLU A 259 -17.53 1.59 -6.68
C GLU A 259 -18.68 1.02 -7.54
N LYS A 260 -19.70 0.43 -6.93
CA LYS A 260 -20.86 -0.09 -7.68
C LYS A 260 -21.66 1.02 -8.33
N VAL A 261 -21.80 2.15 -7.64
CA VAL A 261 -22.54 3.31 -8.17
C VAL A 261 -21.77 3.97 -9.31
N SER A 262 -20.44 3.96 -9.30
CA SER A 262 -19.64 4.62 -10.34
C SER A 262 -19.72 3.95 -11.71
N LYS A 263 -20.21 2.71 -11.80
CA LYS A 263 -20.43 2.00 -13.07
C LYS A 263 -21.69 2.46 -13.82
N PHE A 264 -22.53 3.29 -13.19
CA PHE A 264 -23.70 3.87 -13.86
C PHE A 264 -23.32 5.14 -14.64
N PRO A 265 -23.80 5.30 -15.88
CA PRO A 265 -23.51 6.50 -16.69
C PRO A 265 -23.87 7.79 -15.95
N GLY A 266 -22.93 8.75 -15.91
CA GLY A 266 -23.05 10.02 -15.21
C GLY A 266 -22.62 10.00 -13.74
N PHE A 267 -22.15 8.86 -13.22
CA PHE A 267 -21.65 8.70 -11.85
C PHE A 267 -20.16 8.34 -11.78
N GLU A 268 -19.42 8.47 -12.87
CA GLU A 268 -18.02 8.05 -13.03
C GLU A 268 -17.13 8.67 -11.95
N LYS A 269 -17.37 9.95 -11.61
CA LYS A 269 -16.66 10.68 -10.54
C LYS A 269 -16.80 10.02 -9.15
N MET A 270 -17.83 9.20 -8.90
CA MET A 270 -17.96 8.44 -7.65
C MET A 270 -16.94 7.31 -7.51
N GLY A 271 -16.34 6.88 -8.63
CA GLY A 271 -15.28 5.88 -8.64
C GLY A 271 -13.99 6.39 -8.01
N TRP A 272 -13.91 7.70 -7.75
CA TRP A 272 -12.75 8.39 -7.20
C TRP A 272 -13.00 8.81 -5.76
N THR A 273 -11.99 8.68 -4.91
CA THR A 273 -11.93 9.34 -3.61
C THR A 273 -11.25 10.70 -3.74
N ASP A 274 -10.23 10.76 -4.57
CA ASP A 274 -9.40 11.93 -4.80
C ASP A 274 -9.10 12.04 -6.29
N ILE A 275 -9.27 13.25 -6.83
CA ILE A 275 -8.91 13.59 -8.21
C ILE A 275 -7.92 14.74 -8.11
N LEU A 276 -6.65 14.45 -8.37
CA LEU A 276 -5.54 15.40 -8.23
C LEU A 276 -4.76 15.52 -9.55
N PRO A 277 -4.02 16.62 -9.75
CA PRO A 277 -3.06 16.70 -10.84
C PRO A 277 -2.00 15.61 -10.71
N GLU A 278 -1.70 14.93 -11.82
CA GLU A 278 -0.72 13.83 -11.88
C GLU A 278 0.70 14.37 -12.08
N TYR A 279 1.31 14.81 -10.98
CA TYR A 279 2.65 15.42 -10.98
C TYR A 279 3.76 14.50 -10.50
N ASN A 280 3.43 13.38 -9.87
CA ASN A 280 4.41 12.44 -9.36
C ASN A 280 4.74 11.38 -10.42
N PRO A 281 5.99 11.26 -10.91
CA PRO A 281 6.35 10.32 -11.98
C PRO A 281 6.03 8.86 -11.66
N TYR A 282 6.10 8.45 -10.40
CA TYR A 282 6.13 7.04 -10.01
C TYR A 282 4.97 6.60 -9.11
N LYS A 283 4.04 7.50 -8.82
CA LYS A 283 2.88 7.24 -7.97
C LYS A 283 1.68 8.04 -8.45
N TYR A 284 0.51 7.42 -8.47
CA TYR A 284 -0.73 8.13 -8.79
C TYR A 284 -1.07 9.14 -7.69
N ASN A 285 -1.43 10.35 -8.10
CA ASN A 285 -1.92 11.37 -7.20
C ASN A 285 -3.42 11.19 -6.95
N SER A 286 -4.17 10.81 -7.98
CA SER A 286 -5.57 10.43 -7.89
C SER A 286 -5.74 9.04 -7.31
N PHE A 287 -6.83 8.83 -6.57
CA PHE A 287 -7.09 7.58 -5.86
C PHE A 287 -8.53 7.11 -6.08
N THR A 288 -8.70 5.81 -6.34
CA THR A 288 -10.01 5.21 -6.64
C THR A 288 -10.67 4.65 -5.39
N ALA A 289 -12.00 4.62 -5.36
CA ALA A 289 -12.76 3.90 -4.33
C ALA A 289 -12.43 2.40 -4.35
N ASN A 290 -12.26 1.81 -5.53
CA ASN A 290 -11.88 0.41 -5.70
C ASN A 290 -10.52 0.11 -5.01
N SER A 291 -9.54 1.00 -5.12
CA SER A 291 -8.22 0.86 -4.48
C SER A 291 -8.33 0.52 -2.98
N GLY A 292 -9.15 1.27 -2.23
CA GLY A 292 -9.39 0.99 -0.82
C GLY A 292 -10.14 -0.33 -0.56
N ASN A 293 -11.07 -0.68 -1.45
CA ASN A 293 -11.82 -1.94 -1.39
C ASN A 293 -10.89 -3.15 -1.59
N GLN A 294 -9.96 -3.10 -2.55
CA GLN A 294 -9.04 -4.20 -2.83
C GLN A 294 -8.10 -4.51 -1.67
N VAL A 295 -7.55 -3.49 -0.99
CA VAL A 295 -6.73 -3.71 0.21
C VAL A 295 -7.54 -4.31 1.36
N TYR A 296 -8.79 -3.89 1.51
CA TYR A 296 -9.70 -4.46 2.50
C TYR A 296 -10.02 -5.93 2.20
N GLN A 297 -10.29 -6.28 0.95
CA GLN A 297 -10.54 -7.66 0.54
C GLN A 297 -9.31 -8.54 0.74
N LEU A 298 -8.13 -8.07 0.33
CA LEU A 298 -6.85 -8.76 0.57
C LEU A 298 -6.61 -9.00 2.06
N THR A 299 -6.80 -7.98 2.90
CA THR A 299 -6.65 -8.12 4.36
C THR A 299 -7.61 -9.18 4.92
N ARG A 300 -8.87 -9.20 4.46
CA ARG A 300 -9.84 -10.23 4.88
C ARG A 300 -9.45 -11.62 4.40
N SER A 301 -8.90 -11.74 3.20
CA SER A 301 -8.36 -12.99 2.66
C SER A 301 -7.23 -13.52 3.53
N ILE A 302 -6.25 -12.68 3.86
CA ILE A 302 -5.13 -13.01 4.77
C ILE A 302 -5.65 -13.49 6.14
N GLN A 303 -6.63 -12.80 6.73
CA GLN A 303 -7.20 -13.24 8.02
C GLN A 303 -7.89 -14.61 7.93
N LYS A 304 -8.50 -14.94 6.78
CA LYS A 304 -9.06 -16.26 6.51
C LYS A 304 -7.96 -17.30 6.35
N ASP A 305 -6.90 -17.00 5.61
CA ASP A 305 -5.77 -17.91 5.37
C ASP A 305 -5.01 -18.21 6.66
N LEU A 306 -4.75 -17.19 7.49
CA LEU A 306 -4.20 -17.34 8.84
C LEU A 306 -5.05 -18.30 9.69
N ALA A 307 -6.38 -18.14 9.66
CA ALA A 307 -7.28 -19.02 10.40
C ALA A 307 -7.27 -20.46 9.88
N ILE A 308 -7.06 -20.69 8.58
CA ILE A 308 -6.94 -22.02 7.97
C ILE A 308 -5.62 -22.67 8.40
N VAL A 309 -4.49 -22.00 8.21
CA VAL A 309 -3.15 -22.53 8.56
C VAL A 309 -3.10 -22.85 10.06
N ARG A 310 -3.67 -21.99 10.91
CA ARG A 310 -3.76 -22.24 12.36
C ARG A 310 -4.49 -23.54 12.69
N LYS A 311 -5.59 -23.86 11.99
CA LYS A 311 -6.34 -25.11 12.20
C LYS A 311 -5.55 -26.35 11.77
N GLN A 312 -4.61 -26.21 10.85
CA GLN A 312 -3.86 -27.33 10.26
C GLN A 312 -2.56 -27.69 10.99
N GLY A 313 -2.27 -27.07 12.13
CA GLY A 313 -1.08 -27.40 12.93
C GLY A 313 -0.22 -26.21 13.34
N GLY A 314 -0.63 -24.98 13.01
CA GLY A 314 -0.01 -23.75 13.52
C GLY A 314 0.78 -22.97 12.48
N LEU A 315 1.23 -21.77 12.87
CA LEU A 315 1.97 -20.84 12.00
C LEU A 315 3.48 -21.12 11.99
N ASP A 316 3.92 -22.25 12.54
CA ASP A 316 5.32 -22.64 12.64
C ASP A 316 6.03 -22.79 11.27
N GLY A 317 5.25 -23.02 10.21
CA GLY A 317 5.75 -23.09 8.85
C GLY A 317 6.07 -21.74 8.22
N LEU A 318 5.58 -20.61 8.78
CA LEU A 318 5.85 -19.29 8.23
C LEU A 318 7.35 -18.98 8.30
N PRO A 319 7.93 -18.41 7.24
CA PRO A 319 9.30 -17.95 7.31
C PRO A 319 9.43 -16.76 8.27
N PRO A 320 10.63 -16.52 8.81
CA PRO A 320 10.93 -15.33 9.60
C PRO A 320 10.50 -14.04 8.91
N ILE A 321 10.00 -13.11 9.71
CA ILE A 321 9.42 -11.83 9.27
C ILE A 321 10.19 -10.71 9.94
N LEU A 322 10.72 -9.77 9.16
CA LEU A 322 11.26 -8.50 9.63
C LEU A 322 10.33 -7.37 9.18
N SER A 323 9.66 -6.70 10.10
CA SER A 323 8.70 -5.63 9.79
C SER A 323 9.17 -4.27 10.29
N PHE A 324 8.99 -3.22 9.50
CA PHE A 324 9.29 -1.84 9.84
C PHE A 324 8.00 -1.01 9.84
N GLN A 325 7.74 -0.25 10.90
CA GLN A 325 6.50 0.47 11.09
C GLN A 325 6.74 1.81 11.80
N SER A 326 6.07 2.88 11.35
CA SER A 326 5.97 4.12 12.13
C SER A 326 4.84 4.01 13.16
N ILE A 327 5.07 4.47 14.39
CA ILE A 327 4.06 4.41 15.46
C ILE A 327 2.82 5.27 15.15
N VAL A 328 2.98 6.33 14.36
CA VAL A 328 1.91 7.26 13.93
C VAL A 328 1.55 7.14 12.45
N ASP A 329 1.74 5.95 11.87
CA ASP A 329 1.30 5.69 10.52
C ASP A 329 -0.22 5.93 10.38
N ALA A 330 -0.58 6.89 9.53
CA ALA A 330 -1.97 7.29 9.31
C ALA A 330 -2.75 6.30 8.43
N THR A 331 -2.05 5.39 7.75
CA THR A 331 -2.62 4.45 6.78
C THR A 331 -2.79 3.06 7.38
N VAL A 332 -1.86 2.63 8.25
CA VAL A 332 -1.83 1.30 8.86
C VAL A 332 -1.80 1.39 10.39
N SER A 333 -2.57 0.52 11.06
CA SER A 333 -2.61 0.45 12.52
C SER A 333 -1.54 -0.49 13.09
N THR A 334 -0.58 0.05 13.84
CA THR A 334 0.44 -0.73 14.55
C THR A 334 -0.17 -1.76 15.53
N PRO A 335 -1.17 -1.41 16.37
CA PRO A 335 -1.86 -2.40 17.19
C PRO A 335 -2.49 -3.52 16.36
N ALA A 336 -3.12 -3.20 15.22
CA ALA A 336 -3.73 -4.22 14.37
C ALA A 336 -2.69 -5.15 13.75
N LEU A 337 -1.51 -4.64 13.35
CA LEU A 337 -0.41 -5.47 12.87
C LEU A 337 0.06 -6.44 13.96
N VAL A 338 0.19 -5.96 15.20
CA VAL A 338 0.64 -6.77 16.31
C VAL A 338 -0.39 -7.83 16.69
N ASP A 339 -1.65 -7.45 16.89
CA ASP A 339 -2.73 -8.34 17.34
C ASP A 339 -3.13 -9.34 16.25
N ASN A 340 -3.16 -8.91 14.98
CA ASN A 340 -3.65 -9.74 13.87
C ASN A 340 -2.56 -10.57 13.19
N LEU A 341 -1.27 -10.34 13.50
CA LEU A 341 -0.16 -11.13 12.95
C LEU A 341 0.82 -11.55 14.03
N PHE A 342 1.59 -10.61 14.62
CA PHE A 342 2.76 -10.97 15.43
C PHE A 342 2.44 -11.74 16.71
N GLN A 343 1.34 -11.42 17.40
CA GLN A 343 0.89 -12.19 18.57
C GLN A 343 0.46 -13.62 18.23
N GLN A 344 0.18 -13.90 16.95
CA GLN A 344 -0.22 -15.22 16.50
C GLN A 344 0.99 -16.09 16.15
N LEU A 345 2.18 -15.49 16.03
CA LEU A 345 3.41 -16.20 15.69
C LEU A 345 3.96 -16.94 16.91
N THR A 346 4.39 -18.17 16.68
CA THR A 346 4.77 -19.14 17.72
C THR A 346 6.28 -19.43 17.74
N ARG A 347 7.01 -19.15 16.66
CA ARG A 347 8.46 -19.40 16.57
C ARG A 347 9.28 -18.14 16.84
N PRO A 348 10.46 -18.29 17.48
CA PRO A 348 11.44 -17.22 17.52
C PRO A 348 11.99 -16.95 16.11
N GLY A 349 12.38 -15.70 15.83
CA GLY A 349 12.97 -15.28 14.55
C GLY A 349 12.20 -14.19 13.82
N HIS A 350 10.97 -13.88 14.26
CA HIS A 350 10.24 -12.70 13.80
C HIS A 350 10.68 -11.46 14.58
N GLU A 351 10.70 -10.31 13.91
CA GLU A 351 11.02 -9.03 14.52
C GLU A 351 10.15 -7.91 13.96
N ILE A 352 9.67 -7.05 14.85
CA ILE A 352 9.05 -5.77 14.50
C ILE A 352 9.92 -4.63 14.98
N VAL A 353 10.25 -3.73 14.04
CA VAL A 353 10.97 -2.47 14.28
C VAL A 353 9.95 -1.35 14.21
N ILE A 354 9.79 -0.62 15.32
CA ILE A 354 8.83 0.48 15.46
C ILE A 354 9.62 1.77 15.63
N PHE A 355 9.39 2.73 14.74
CA PHE A 355 9.94 4.09 14.84
C PHE A 355 9.01 4.99 15.63
N ASP A 356 9.55 5.63 16.66
CA ASP A 356 8.85 6.53 17.56
C ASP A 356 8.66 7.95 16.98
N LEU A 357 7.97 8.80 17.73
CA LEU A 357 7.99 10.24 17.60
C LEU A 357 9.31 10.84 18.08
N ASN A 358 9.68 12.00 17.54
CA ASN A 358 10.81 12.77 18.02
C ASN A 358 10.49 13.43 19.38
N ARG A 359 11.16 12.99 20.45
CA ARG A 359 11.01 13.47 21.83
C ARG A 359 11.79 14.75 22.18
N SER A 360 12.52 15.31 21.22
CA SER A 360 13.22 16.58 21.43
C SER A 360 12.30 17.78 21.35
N VAL A 361 11.15 17.62 20.70
CA VAL A 361 10.15 18.68 20.54
C VAL A 361 9.04 18.44 21.57
N ASP A 362 8.77 19.44 22.41
CA ASP A 362 7.62 19.42 23.32
C ASP A 362 6.33 19.56 22.50
N LEU A 363 5.85 18.41 22.01
CA LEU A 363 4.69 18.29 21.13
C LEU A 363 3.42 17.94 21.89
N ASP A 364 3.47 17.74 23.20
CA ASP A 364 2.35 17.31 24.02
C ASP A 364 1.07 18.14 23.81
N PRO A 365 1.11 19.50 23.75
CA PRO A 365 -0.08 20.28 23.45
C PRO A 365 -0.52 20.23 21.97
N LEU A 366 0.36 19.78 21.07
CA LEU A 366 0.13 19.70 19.62
C LEU A 366 -0.25 18.27 19.15
N VAL A 367 -0.06 17.26 20.00
CA VAL A 367 -0.37 15.85 19.70
C VAL A 367 -1.81 15.54 20.09
N LYS A 368 -2.65 15.25 19.08
CA LYS A 368 -4.07 14.93 19.29
C LYS A 368 -4.30 13.67 20.14
N LYS A 369 -3.38 12.71 20.07
CA LYS A 369 -3.41 11.46 20.84
C LYS A 369 -2.02 10.84 20.85
N ASP A 370 -1.44 10.68 22.03
CA ASP A 370 -0.16 10.00 22.20
C ASP A 370 -0.31 8.47 22.01
N PRO A 371 0.32 7.84 20.99
CA PRO A 371 0.24 6.40 20.77
C PRO A 371 1.10 5.58 21.75
N VAL A 372 1.97 6.22 22.51
CA VAL A 372 3.07 5.61 23.28
C VAL A 372 2.63 4.62 24.36
N PRO A 373 1.50 4.83 25.08
CA PRO A 373 0.99 3.82 26.02
C PRO A 373 0.70 2.46 25.38
N SER A 374 0.52 2.38 24.05
CA SER A 374 0.31 1.10 23.35
C SER A 374 1.62 0.35 23.07
N VAL A 375 2.73 1.05 22.85
CA VAL A 375 4.03 0.43 22.54
C VAL A 375 4.83 0.11 23.78
N HIS A 376 4.79 0.93 24.84
CA HIS A 376 5.37 0.54 26.13
C HIS A 376 4.73 -0.74 26.65
N ARG A 377 3.40 -0.88 26.53
CA ARG A 377 2.73 -2.14 26.86
C ARG A 377 3.32 -3.35 26.14
N LEU A 378 3.78 -3.22 24.89
CA LEU A 378 4.43 -4.30 24.16
C LEU A 378 5.82 -4.63 24.71
N LEU A 379 6.62 -3.61 25.05
CA LEU A 379 7.92 -3.79 25.70
C LEU A 379 7.79 -4.33 27.13
N ASP A 380 6.74 -3.98 27.84
CA ASP A 380 6.47 -4.41 29.22
C ASP A 380 5.86 -5.83 29.29
N THR A 381 5.25 -6.31 28.21
CA THR A 381 4.65 -7.65 28.16
C THR A 381 5.72 -8.71 28.30
N THR A 382 5.68 -9.50 29.37
CA THR A 382 6.74 -10.45 29.77
C THR A 382 6.95 -11.61 28.79
N ASN A 383 5.93 -12.01 28.03
CA ASN A 383 5.97 -13.17 27.13
C ASN A 383 5.58 -12.78 25.68
N VAL A 384 6.53 -12.25 24.92
CA VAL A 384 6.40 -12.08 23.46
C VAL A 384 7.23 -13.14 22.73
N ASN A 385 6.64 -13.78 21.71
CA ASN A 385 7.30 -14.82 20.89
C ASN A 385 8.15 -14.25 19.74
N PHE A 386 8.22 -12.92 19.62
CA PHE A 386 8.94 -12.20 18.58
C PHE A 386 9.78 -11.10 19.20
N THR A 387 10.79 -10.64 18.46
CA THR A 387 11.64 -9.53 18.88
C THR A 387 10.94 -8.20 18.64
N VAL A 388 10.95 -7.32 19.63
CA VAL A 388 10.47 -5.94 19.51
C VAL A 388 11.67 -5.01 19.56
N SER A 389 11.85 -4.21 18.51
CA SER A 389 12.90 -3.20 18.39
C SER A 389 12.24 -1.83 18.31
N PHE A 390 12.44 -0.97 19.31
CA PHE A 390 11.86 0.36 19.37
C PHE A 390 12.94 1.41 19.15
N VAL A 391 12.80 2.20 18.08
CA VAL A 391 13.75 3.25 17.69
C VAL A 391 13.19 4.59 18.16
N THR A 392 13.88 5.23 19.11
CA THR A 392 13.42 6.44 19.80
C THR A 392 14.60 7.33 20.20
N ASN A 393 14.32 8.49 20.79
CA ASN A 393 15.30 9.41 21.36
C ASN A 393 14.92 9.79 22.78
N HIS A 394 15.90 10.24 23.56
CA HIS A 394 15.66 10.76 24.91
C HIS A 394 14.86 12.07 24.87
N GLU A 395 14.13 12.34 25.95
CA GLU A 395 13.49 13.65 26.16
C GLU A 395 14.55 14.76 26.01
N HIS A 396 14.25 15.75 25.15
CA HIS A 396 15.12 16.88 24.83
C HIS A 396 16.45 16.55 24.12
N GLY A 397 16.71 15.30 23.72
CA GLY A 397 17.90 14.90 22.95
C GLY A 397 17.57 14.56 21.51
N SER A 398 18.43 14.91 20.54
CA SER A 398 18.25 14.51 19.13
C SER A 398 18.80 13.12 18.81
N GLU A 399 19.69 12.59 19.65
CA GLU A 399 20.34 11.29 19.45
C GLU A 399 19.35 10.13 19.50
N VAL A 400 19.53 9.17 18.58
CA VAL A 400 18.63 8.04 18.39
C VAL A 400 19.21 6.75 18.97
N PHE A 401 18.37 6.06 19.72
CA PHE A 401 18.63 4.80 20.39
C PHE A 401 17.65 3.73 19.91
N ILE A 402 18.08 2.48 20.00
CA ILE A 402 17.22 1.31 19.85
C ILE A 402 17.09 0.60 21.18
N HIS A 403 15.85 0.39 21.63
CA HIS A 403 15.49 -0.49 22.73
C HIS A 403 14.97 -1.81 22.15
N ARG A 404 15.73 -2.88 22.33
CA ARG A 404 15.43 -4.21 21.78
C ARG A 404 15.08 -5.19 22.88
N LYS A 405 13.91 -5.81 22.78
CA LYS A 405 13.49 -6.96 23.57
C LYS A 405 13.43 -8.19 22.68
N ARG A 406 14.30 -9.17 22.91
CA ARG A 406 14.30 -10.43 22.14
C ARG A 406 13.11 -11.29 22.54
N ALA A 407 12.66 -12.15 21.61
CA ALA A 407 11.63 -13.16 21.88
C ALA A 407 11.97 -13.98 23.14
N GLY A 408 11.01 -14.09 24.06
CA GLY A 408 11.16 -14.81 25.33
C GLY A 408 12.11 -14.18 26.36
N SER A 409 12.73 -13.03 26.06
CA SER A 409 13.57 -12.31 27.02
C SER A 409 12.78 -11.31 27.86
N SER A 410 13.12 -11.20 29.14
CA SER A 410 12.65 -10.11 30.02
C SER A 410 13.57 -8.89 29.98
N THR A 411 14.77 -8.99 29.38
CA THR A 411 15.74 -7.90 29.32
C THR A 411 15.54 -7.04 28.07
N ILE A 412 15.73 -5.73 28.26
CA ILE A 412 15.72 -4.75 27.17
C ILE A 412 17.16 -4.28 26.95
N GLU A 413 17.68 -4.54 25.75
CA GLU A 413 18.99 -4.08 25.32
C GLU A 413 18.86 -2.68 24.74
N THR A 414 19.69 -1.74 25.18
CA THR A 414 19.72 -0.37 24.63
C THR A 414 21.03 -0.14 23.90
N LYS A 415 20.96 0.36 22.66
CA LYS A 415 22.13 0.70 21.85
C LYS A 415 21.93 2.06 21.19
N ASN A 416 22.95 2.92 21.22
CA ASN A 416 22.97 4.16 20.43
C ASN A 416 23.20 3.81 18.94
N LEU A 417 22.39 4.37 18.04
CA LEU A 417 22.48 4.12 16.60
C LEU A 417 23.47 5.05 15.87
N ALA A 418 24.07 6.01 16.58
CA ALA A 418 24.87 7.09 16.01
C ALA A 418 24.12 7.89 14.92
N LEU A 419 22.80 7.99 15.08
CA LEU A 419 21.90 8.77 14.23
C LEU A 419 21.24 9.86 15.07
N SER A 420 20.69 10.88 14.41
CA SER A 420 19.97 11.96 15.07
C SER A 420 18.71 12.34 14.31
N TRP A 421 17.67 12.75 15.03
CA TRP A 421 16.49 13.32 14.41
C TRP A 421 16.83 14.63 13.67
N PRO A 422 16.43 14.79 12.40
CA PRO A 422 16.57 16.06 11.70
C PRO A 422 15.71 17.16 12.34
N GLN A 423 16.19 18.40 12.26
CA GLN A 423 15.41 19.55 12.70
C GLN A 423 14.10 19.66 11.91
N GLY A 424 12.99 19.95 12.60
CA GLY A 424 11.67 20.09 11.98
C GLY A 424 10.96 18.77 11.65
N VAL A 425 11.62 17.63 11.85
CA VAL A 425 11.01 16.31 11.70
C VAL A 425 10.54 15.80 13.06
N TYR A 426 9.25 15.51 13.16
CA TYR A 426 8.64 15.02 14.40
C TYR A 426 8.19 13.55 14.35
N SER A 427 8.01 12.99 13.16
CA SER A 427 7.66 11.58 12.98
C SER A 427 7.97 11.09 11.57
N LEU A 428 8.13 9.78 11.41
CA LEU A 428 8.10 9.15 10.09
C LEU A 428 6.64 9.01 9.61
N SER A 429 6.42 9.27 8.33
CA SER A 429 5.15 8.98 7.67
C SER A 429 5.18 7.59 7.00
N HIS A 430 4.01 7.05 6.66
CA HIS A 430 3.88 5.81 5.88
C HIS A 430 4.76 5.79 4.62
N ILE A 431 4.79 6.92 3.89
CA ILE A 431 5.54 7.03 2.63
C ILE A 431 7.02 7.26 2.83
N ALA A 432 7.46 7.66 4.02
CA ALA A 432 8.86 8.01 4.28
C ALA A 432 9.76 6.77 4.32
N LEU A 433 9.27 5.68 4.92
CA LEU A 433 10.04 4.49 5.23
C LEU A 433 10.87 3.91 4.07
N PRO A 434 10.32 3.70 2.86
CA PRO A 434 11.06 3.07 1.77
C PRO A 434 12.08 3.97 1.06
N PHE A 435 12.13 5.28 1.35
CA PHE A 435 12.99 6.22 0.65
C PHE A 435 14.13 6.73 1.54
N SER A 436 15.34 6.77 0.97
CA SER A 436 16.50 7.35 1.63
C SER A 436 16.49 8.88 1.53
N GLU A 437 17.26 9.54 2.39
CA GLU A 437 17.48 10.98 2.31
C GLU A 437 18.14 11.42 0.99
N ASN A 438 18.84 10.52 0.30
CA ASN A 438 19.53 10.78 -0.96
C ASN A 438 18.70 10.34 -2.18
N ASP A 439 17.44 9.91 -1.99
CA ASP A 439 16.58 9.59 -3.12
C ASP A 439 16.35 10.86 -3.97
N PRO A 440 16.58 10.82 -5.29
CA PRO A 440 16.54 12.03 -6.12
C PRO A 440 15.15 12.69 -6.13
N LEU A 441 14.08 11.90 -5.97
CA LEU A 441 12.71 12.38 -6.00
C LEU A 441 12.17 12.66 -4.60
N TYR A 442 12.30 11.72 -3.67
CA TYR A 442 11.65 11.81 -2.36
C TYR A 442 12.60 12.23 -1.24
N GLY A 443 13.91 12.21 -1.48
CA GLY A 443 14.93 12.60 -0.53
C GLY A 443 15.04 14.11 -0.34
N LYS A 444 16.03 14.52 0.45
CA LYS A 444 16.33 15.92 0.73
C LYS A 444 16.65 16.66 -0.57
N ARG A 445 16.09 17.86 -0.71
CA ARG A 445 16.31 18.67 -1.91
C ARG A 445 17.76 19.15 -1.98
N ASP A 446 18.40 18.89 -3.12
CA ASP A 446 19.64 19.54 -3.52
C ASP A 446 19.31 20.88 -4.20
N PRO A 447 19.68 22.04 -3.63
CA PRO A 447 19.41 23.35 -4.23
C PRO A 447 20.10 23.57 -5.58
N SER A 448 21.16 22.82 -5.88
CA SER A 448 21.91 22.92 -7.14
C SER A 448 21.28 22.13 -8.29
N SER A 449 20.33 21.24 -7.99
CA SER A 449 19.64 20.41 -8.97
C SER A 449 18.36 21.07 -9.45
N GLU A 450 18.19 21.15 -10.78
CA GLU A 450 16.93 21.55 -11.41
C GLU A 450 15.95 20.38 -11.58
N ALA A 451 16.34 19.16 -11.19
CA ALA A 451 15.47 17.98 -11.27
C ALA A 451 14.28 18.11 -10.32
N LEU A 452 13.17 17.46 -10.68
CA LEU A 452 12.02 17.37 -9.81
C LEU A 452 12.38 16.66 -8.50
N ASN A 453 12.26 17.37 -7.39
CA ASN A 453 12.33 16.81 -6.05
C ASN A 453 11.03 17.12 -5.31
N LEU A 454 10.38 16.08 -4.83
CA LEU A 454 9.14 16.09 -4.07
C LEU A 454 9.38 15.95 -2.55
N GLY A 455 10.59 15.61 -2.11
CA GLY A 455 10.90 15.30 -0.71
C GLY A 455 10.90 16.50 0.22
N ASP A 456 11.32 17.66 -0.28
CA ASP A 456 11.30 18.93 0.46
C ASP A 456 10.80 20.04 -0.48
N ILE A 457 9.47 20.18 -0.56
CA ILE A 457 8.82 21.17 -1.43
C ILE A 457 8.48 22.42 -0.59
N PRO A 458 9.23 23.53 -0.69
CA PRO A 458 9.01 24.72 0.12
C PRO A 458 7.88 25.60 -0.44
N LEU A 459 6.69 25.03 -0.66
CA LEU A 459 5.53 25.79 -1.12
C LEU A 459 4.95 26.62 0.02
N ARG A 460 4.81 27.93 -0.20
CA ARG A 460 4.12 28.86 0.69
C ARG A 460 3.15 29.70 -0.15
N GLY A 461 1.91 29.83 0.30
CA GLY A 461 0.87 30.55 -0.40
C GLY A 461 -0.40 30.68 0.44
N GLU A 462 -1.43 31.30 -0.11
CA GLU A 462 -2.71 31.49 0.56
C GLU A 462 -3.50 30.17 0.67
N ARG A 463 -4.24 29.99 1.76
CA ARG A 463 -5.06 28.81 2.01
C ARG A 463 -6.13 28.66 0.94
N GLY A 464 -6.23 27.45 0.39
CA GLY A 464 -7.24 27.09 -0.61
C GLY A 464 -6.88 27.45 -2.06
N LEU A 465 -5.70 28.05 -2.29
CA LEU A 465 -5.21 28.31 -3.65
C LEU A 465 -4.76 27.03 -4.37
N LEU A 466 -4.06 26.15 -3.66
CA LEU A 466 -3.53 24.91 -4.23
C LEU A 466 -4.58 23.80 -4.19
N THR A 467 -4.68 23.05 -5.29
CA THR A 467 -5.48 21.80 -5.35
C THR A 467 -4.92 20.71 -4.44
N ILE A 468 -3.60 20.74 -4.18
CA ILE A 468 -2.93 19.80 -3.29
C ILE A 468 -3.20 20.21 -1.84
N SER A 469 -3.67 19.27 -1.02
CA SER A 469 -3.92 19.50 0.40
C SER A 469 -2.65 19.87 1.15
N PRO A 470 -2.69 20.82 2.12
CA PRO A 470 -1.57 21.08 3.02
C PRO A 470 -1.06 19.81 3.71
N ASN A 471 -1.93 18.85 4.00
CA ASN A 471 -1.56 17.58 4.63
C ASN A 471 -0.62 16.74 3.76
N GLU A 472 -0.73 16.83 2.43
CA GLU A 472 0.19 16.13 1.50
C GLU A 472 1.52 16.86 1.34
N ILE A 473 1.52 18.20 1.50
CA ILE A 473 2.73 19.02 1.38
C ILE A 473 3.64 18.84 2.60
N ILE A 474 3.07 18.84 3.81
CA ILE A 474 3.84 18.72 5.07
C ILE A 474 4.29 17.29 5.38
N ARG A 475 3.79 16.30 4.65
CA ARG A 475 4.06 14.89 4.90
C ARG A 475 5.50 14.56 4.53
N LEU A 476 6.29 14.11 5.51
CA LEU A 476 7.66 13.65 5.31
C LEU A 476 7.69 12.49 4.30
N LYS A 477 8.60 12.56 3.31
CA LYS A 477 8.69 11.56 2.22
C LYS A 477 9.95 10.71 2.21
N TRP A 478 10.88 10.95 3.13
CA TRP A 478 12.14 10.20 3.24
C TRP A 478 12.43 9.83 4.69
N ASN A 479 13.18 8.76 4.88
CA ASN A 479 13.50 8.19 6.18
C ASN A 479 14.92 8.61 6.63
N PRO A 480 15.09 9.49 7.64
CA PRO A 480 16.41 9.78 8.23
C PRO A 480 17.11 8.55 8.82
N PHE A 481 16.38 7.49 9.11
CA PHE A 481 16.91 6.23 9.64
C PHE A 481 17.05 5.15 8.57
N TYR A 482 17.02 5.53 7.30
CA TYR A 482 17.18 4.61 6.18
C TYR A 482 18.47 3.78 6.24
N PRO A 483 19.65 4.34 6.57
CA PRO A 483 20.88 3.53 6.67
C PRO A 483 20.76 2.37 7.67
N PHE A 484 20.16 2.64 8.84
CA PHE A 484 19.88 1.61 9.84
C PHE A 484 18.88 0.55 9.32
N MET A 485 17.81 0.99 8.66
CA MET A 485 16.80 0.09 8.09
C MET A 485 17.44 -0.81 7.01
N GLU A 486 18.21 -0.22 6.10
CA GLU A 486 18.91 -0.91 5.01
C GLU A 486 19.89 -1.94 5.55
N GLU A 487 20.77 -1.55 6.48
CA GLU A 487 21.73 -2.47 7.12
C GLU A 487 21.00 -3.66 7.77
N LYS A 488 19.87 -3.38 8.41
CA LYS A 488 19.08 -4.43 9.07
C LYS A 488 18.42 -5.39 8.07
N ILE A 489 17.99 -4.90 6.91
CA ILE A 489 17.47 -5.74 5.82
C ILE A 489 18.58 -6.63 5.27
N VAL A 490 19.75 -6.06 4.99
CA VAL A 490 20.94 -6.79 4.51
C VAL A 490 21.32 -7.89 5.49
N ASN A 491 21.50 -7.54 6.78
CA ASN A 491 21.83 -8.50 7.82
C ASN A 491 20.78 -9.62 7.95
N PHE A 492 19.49 -9.32 7.80
CA PHE A 492 18.44 -10.33 7.87
C PHE A 492 18.52 -11.35 6.73
N ILE A 493 18.97 -10.92 5.55
CA ILE A 493 19.15 -11.78 4.37
C ILE A 493 20.47 -12.56 4.47
N ASP A 494 21.54 -11.93 4.96
CA ASP A 494 22.89 -12.51 5.07
C ASP A 494 23.03 -13.51 6.25
N MET A 495 22.35 -13.29 7.38
CA MET A 495 22.49 -14.12 8.60
C MET A 495 21.91 -15.55 8.48
N LYS A 496 21.47 -15.98 7.29
CA LYS A 496 20.74 -17.23 7.08
C LYS A 496 21.41 -18.23 6.14
N GLU A 497 22.70 -18.05 5.88
CA GLU A 497 23.56 -19.08 5.27
C GLU A 497 24.03 -20.11 6.29
#